data_AF-S7VHS8-F1
#
_entry.id   AF-S7VHS8-F1
#
_cell.length_a   1.000
_cell.length_b   1.000
_cell.length_c   1.000
_cell.angle_alpha   90.00
_cell.angle_beta   90.00
_cell.angle_gamma   90.00
#
_symmetry.space_group_name_H-M   'P 1'
#
loop_
_entity.id
_entity.type
_entity.pdbx_description
1 polymer ?
#
loop_
_entity_poly.entity_id
_entity_poly.type
_entity_poly.pdbx_seq_one_letter_code
_entity_poly.pdbx_strand_id
1 'polypeptide(L)'
;MIDGEEYTFDFLKMLFGDFSFMIYLEIMLRVIIIMSYTILIIGWIGKRAVGTLGSADILLIVAMGSAVGDAMFYPSVPLVVAISVITLIAVFQRVYVLLGVKYQRVRK
;
A
#
# COMPACT_ATOMS: atom_id res chain seq x y z
N MET A 1 -7.62 -34.08 -26.99
CA MET A 1 -8.66 -33.20 -27.56
C MET A 1 -8.73 -32.03 -26.61
N ILE A 2 -8.09 -30.91 -26.99
CA ILE A 2 -8.23 -29.65 -26.27
C ILE A 2 -9.43 -29.02 -26.94
N ASP A 3 -10.56 -29.01 -26.25
CA ASP A 3 -11.75 -28.32 -26.72
C ASP A 3 -11.36 -26.85 -26.96
N GLY A 4 -11.49 -26.43 -28.21
CA GLY A 4 -11.29 -25.06 -28.62
C GLY A 4 -12.42 -24.22 -28.04
N GLU A 5 -12.27 -23.81 -26.78
CA GLU A 5 -13.01 -22.70 -26.22
C GLU A 5 -12.68 -21.48 -27.08
N GLU A 6 -13.58 -21.11 -27.99
CA GLU A 6 -13.53 -19.83 -28.68
C GLU A 6 -13.40 -18.74 -27.60
N TYR A 7 -12.27 -18.04 -27.57
CA TYR A 7 -12.12 -16.84 -26.76
C TYR A 7 -13.08 -15.79 -27.31
N THR A 8 -14.30 -15.78 -26.78
CA THR A 8 -15.29 -14.77 -27.07
C THR A 8 -14.89 -13.51 -26.30
N PHE A 9 -14.65 -12.43 -27.04
CA PHE A 9 -14.28 -11.15 -26.46
C PHE A 9 -15.51 -10.56 -25.73
N ASP A 10 -15.64 -10.86 -24.44
CA ASP A 10 -16.74 -10.35 -23.60
C ASP A 10 -16.27 -9.12 -22.80
N PHE A 11 -16.63 -7.94 -23.31
CA PHE A 11 -16.32 -6.66 -22.66
C PHE A 11 -16.94 -6.52 -21.27
N LEU A 12 -18.14 -7.07 -21.04
CA LEU A 12 -18.83 -6.95 -19.75
C LEU A 12 -18.16 -7.83 -18.71
N LYS A 13 -17.79 -9.05 -19.09
CA LYS A 13 -17.00 -9.96 -18.26
C LYS A 13 -15.59 -9.42 -18.00
N MET A 14 -15.01 -8.68 -18.93
CA MET A 14 -13.74 -8.00 -18.72
C MET A 14 -13.85 -6.83 -17.72
N LEU A 15 -14.94 -6.05 -17.76
CA LEU A 15 -15.09 -4.84 -16.94
C LEU A 15 -15.57 -5.14 -15.51
N PHE A 16 -16.56 -6.01 -15.36
CA PHE A 16 -17.16 -6.36 -14.07
C PHE A 16 -16.75 -7.74 -13.56
N GLY A 17 -16.15 -8.59 -14.40
CA GLY A 17 -15.88 -9.97 -14.00
C GLY A 17 -17.14 -10.70 -13.53
N ASP A 18 -16.93 -11.79 -12.81
CA ASP A 18 -18.01 -12.57 -12.17
C ASP A 18 -18.17 -12.19 -10.68
N PHE A 19 -17.83 -10.93 -10.31
CA PHE A 19 -17.82 -10.48 -8.92
C PHE A 19 -19.20 -9.96 -8.47
N SER A 20 -19.58 -10.29 -7.22
CA SER A 20 -20.80 -9.76 -6.61
C SER A 20 -20.67 -8.27 -6.28
N PHE A 21 -21.76 -7.51 -6.45
CA PHE A 21 -21.83 -6.08 -6.11
C PHE A 21 -21.38 -5.77 -4.66
N MET A 22 -21.58 -6.72 -3.74
CA MET A 22 -21.18 -6.57 -2.34
C MET A 22 -19.65 -6.46 -2.15
N ILE A 23 -18.87 -7.16 -2.99
CA ILE A 23 -17.39 -7.13 -2.92
C ILE A 23 -16.87 -5.75 -3.30
N TYR A 24 -17.48 -5.09 -4.29
CA TYR A 24 -17.11 -3.73 -4.66
C TYR A 24 -17.33 -2.75 -3.51
N LEU A 25 -18.46 -2.84 -2.82
CA LEU A 25 -18.74 -2.01 -1.65
C LEU A 25 -17.73 -2.27 -0.52
N GLU A 26 -17.39 -3.54 -0.28
CA GLU A 26 -16.39 -3.93 0.72
C GLU A 26 -15.01 -3.34 0.38
N ILE A 27 -14.56 -3.46 -0.87
CA ILE A 27 -13.28 -2.88 -1.33
C ILE A 27 -13.29 -1.36 -1.13
N MET A 28 -14.37 -0.66 -1.49
CA MET A 28 -14.45 0.79 -1.27
C MET A 28 -14.28 1.15 0.21
N LEU A 29 -14.93 0.42 1.11
CA LEU A 29 -14.82 0.65 2.54
C LEU A 29 -13.41 0.33 3.06
N ARG A 30 -12.79 -0.77 2.61
CA ARG A 30 -11.41 -1.15 2.93
C ARG A 30 -10.43 -0.05 2.51
N VAL A 31 -10.57 0.48 1.30
CA VAL A 31 -9.74 1.58 0.78
C VAL A 31 -9.90 2.83 1.64
N ILE A 32 -11.14 3.21 2.00
CA ILE A 32 -11.40 4.37 2.86
C ILE A 32 -10.71 4.23 4.22
N ILE A 33 -10.78 3.05 4.84
CA ILE A 33 -10.13 2.78 6.14
C ILE A 33 -8.61 2.91 6.01
N ILE A 34 -8.00 2.22 5.05
CA ILE A 34 -6.54 2.21 4.87
C ILE A 34 -6.03 3.59 4.47
N MET A 35 -6.75 4.31 3.60
CA MET A 35 -6.38 5.65 3.18
C MET A 35 -6.45 6.64 4.36
N SER A 36 -7.52 6.58 5.17
CA SER A 36 -7.64 7.41 6.38
C SER A 36 -6.50 7.13 7.36
N TYR A 37 -6.19 5.85 7.59
CA TYR A 37 -5.07 5.44 8.45
C TYR A 37 -3.72 5.93 7.94
N THR A 38 -3.48 5.82 6.62
CA THR A 38 -2.24 6.26 5.99
C THR A 38 -2.04 7.77 6.14
N ILE A 39 -3.09 8.57 5.95
CA ILE A 39 -3.05 10.02 6.15
C ILE A 39 -2.68 10.36 7.60
N LEU A 40 -3.27 9.65 8.59
CA LEU A 40 -2.94 9.83 10.01
C LEU A 40 -1.46 9.54 10.29
N ILE A 41 -0.93 8.45 9.72
CA ILE A 41 0.48 8.05 9.88
C ILE A 41 1.43 9.04 9.21
N ILE A 42 1.13 9.51 8.00
CA ILE A 42 1.93 10.54 7.32
C ILE A 42 1.95 11.83 8.15
N GLY A 43 0.80 12.22 8.71
CA GLY A 43 0.71 13.34 9.64
C GLY A 43 1.60 13.17 10.88
N TRP A 44 1.70 11.94 11.41
CA TRP A 44 2.53 11.61 12.57
C TRP A 44 4.04 11.62 12.30
N ILE A 45 4.46 11.27 11.08
CA ILE A 45 5.87 11.30 10.65
C ILE A 45 6.41 12.74 10.58
N GLY A 46 5.55 13.73 10.29
CA GLY A 46 5.82 15.16 10.42
C GLY A 46 6.53 15.81 9.22
N LYS A 47 6.28 17.11 9.00
CA LYS A 47 6.78 17.92 7.86
C LYS A 47 8.31 17.96 7.65
N ARG A 48 9.11 17.56 8.66
CA ARG A 48 10.60 17.58 8.59
C ARG A 48 11.22 16.27 8.12
N ALA A 49 10.48 15.17 8.12
CA ALA A 49 10.98 13.88 7.63
C ALA A 49 11.08 13.84 6.09
N VAL A 50 10.46 14.79 5.40
CA VAL A 50 10.51 14.95 3.93
C VAL A 50 11.76 15.76 3.54
N GLY A 51 12.93 15.28 3.94
CA GLY A 51 14.10 15.48 3.09
C GLY A 51 13.85 14.81 1.73
N THR A 52 14.64 15.14 0.72
CA THR A 52 14.60 14.41 -0.56
C THR A 52 14.62 12.90 -0.29
N LEU A 53 13.58 12.19 -0.76
CA LEU A 53 13.48 10.74 -0.61
C LEU A 53 14.72 10.09 -1.19
N GLY A 54 15.38 9.24 -0.39
CA GLY A 54 16.46 8.42 -0.90
C GLY A 54 15.92 7.43 -1.94
N SER A 55 16.79 6.93 -2.82
CA SER A 55 16.43 5.87 -3.77
C SER A 55 15.87 4.62 -3.06
N ALA A 56 16.38 4.30 -1.87
CA ALA A 56 15.88 3.22 -1.03
C ALA A 56 14.46 3.48 -0.49
N ASP A 57 14.11 4.72 -0.16
CA ASP A 57 12.78 5.07 0.35
C ASP A 57 11.71 4.87 -0.73
N ILE A 58 12.03 5.24 -1.97
CA ILE A 58 11.14 5.06 -3.12
C ILE A 58 10.91 3.56 -3.37
N LEU A 59 11.98 2.76 -3.37
CA LEU A 59 11.89 1.29 -3.50
C LEU A 59 11.01 0.68 -2.41
N LEU A 60 11.18 1.10 -1.16
CA LEU A 60 10.40 0.64 -0.03
C LEU A 60 8.91 0.99 -0.17
N ILE A 61 8.59 2.23 -0.55
CA ILE A 61 7.21 2.69 -0.76
C ILE A 61 6.54 1.92 -1.90
N VAL A 62 7.25 1.66 -3.00
CA VAL A 62 6.73 0.87 -4.12
C VAL A 62 6.45 -0.57 -3.69
N ALA A 63 7.38 -1.22 -2.97
CA ALA A 63 7.18 -2.57 -2.44
C ALA A 63 5.99 -2.63 -1.46
N MET A 64 5.85 -1.61 -0.60
CA MET A 64 4.72 -1.47 0.31
C MET A 64 3.40 -1.39 -0.43
N GLY A 65 3.33 -0.58 -1.50
CA GLY A 65 2.13 -0.41 -2.31
C GLY A 65 1.61 -1.74 -2.85
N SER A 66 2.51 -2.63 -3.25
CA SER A 66 2.16 -3.98 -3.68
C SER A 66 1.53 -4.80 -2.53
N ALA A 67 2.18 -4.86 -1.36
CA ALA A 67 1.71 -5.68 -0.24
C ALA A 67 0.42 -5.14 0.41
N VAL A 68 0.27 -3.81 0.47
CA VAL A 68 -0.94 -3.15 1.02
C VAL A 68 -2.10 -3.26 0.03
N GLY A 69 -1.82 -3.24 -1.28
CA GLY A 69 -2.81 -3.45 -2.34
C GLY A 69 -3.56 -4.77 -2.17
N ASP A 70 -2.85 -5.85 -1.86
CA ASP A 70 -3.46 -7.17 -1.67
C ASP A 70 -4.53 -7.17 -0.56
N ALA A 71 -4.29 -6.45 0.55
CA ALA A 71 -5.26 -6.34 1.63
C ALA A 71 -6.50 -5.50 1.30
N MET A 72 -6.36 -4.56 0.36
CA MET A 72 -7.46 -3.72 -0.11
C MET A 72 -8.34 -4.44 -1.15
N PHE A 73 -7.73 -5.26 -2.01
CA PHE A 73 -8.45 -5.96 -3.08
C PHE A 73 -9.07 -7.27 -2.64
N TYR A 74 -8.37 -8.06 -1.82
CA TYR A 74 -8.80 -9.42 -1.50
C TYR A 74 -9.49 -9.49 -0.13
N PRO A 75 -10.75 -9.95 -0.07
CA PRO A 75 -11.44 -10.15 1.20
C PRO A 75 -10.73 -11.14 2.13
N SER A 76 -9.98 -12.09 1.55
CA SER A 76 -9.20 -13.12 2.25
C SER A 76 -8.04 -12.57 3.07
N VAL A 77 -7.56 -11.36 2.76
CA VAL A 77 -6.46 -10.73 3.47
C VAL A 77 -7.02 -9.77 4.53
N PRO A 78 -6.67 -9.94 5.82
CA PRO A 78 -7.15 -9.06 6.88
C PRO A 78 -6.55 -7.65 6.77
N LEU A 79 -7.37 -6.62 7.01
CA LEU A 79 -6.93 -5.22 7.04
C LEU A 79 -5.80 -4.94 8.06
N VAL A 80 -5.76 -5.71 9.14
CA VAL A 80 -4.73 -5.61 10.18
C VAL A 80 -3.33 -5.82 9.58
N VAL A 81 -3.19 -6.66 8.55
CA VAL A 81 -1.92 -6.89 7.87
C VAL A 81 -1.45 -5.60 7.19
N ALA A 82 -2.32 -4.93 6.40
CA ALA A 82 -1.97 -3.66 5.78
C ALA A 82 -1.63 -2.56 6.80
N ILE A 83 -2.43 -2.46 7.87
CA ILE A 83 -2.16 -1.50 8.97
C ILE A 83 -0.78 -1.77 9.57
N SER A 84 -0.43 -3.04 9.82
CA SER A 84 0.88 -3.41 10.38
C SER A 84 2.04 -3.04 9.44
N VAL A 85 1.90 -3.30 8.14
CA VAL A 85 2.92 -2.99 7.13
C VAL A 85 3.16 -1.48 7.05
N ILE A 86 2.08 -0.69 6.98
CA ILE A 86 2.15 0.79 6.96
C ILE A 86 2.84 1.31 8.23
N THR A 87 2.45 0.78 9.38
CA THR A 87 3.04 1.18 10.68
C THR A 87 4.53 0.88 10.72
N LEU A 88 4.92 -0.34 10.33
CA LEU A 88 6.30 -0.79 10.37
C LEU A 88 7.17 0.10 9.49
N ILE A 89 6.71 0.38 8.26
CA ILE A 89 7.43 1.22 7.31
C ILE A 89 7.55 2.66 7.79
N ALA A 90 6.47 3.22 8.34
CA ALA A 90 6.51 4.54 8.96
C ALA A 90 7.54 4.63 10.11
N VAL A 91 7.60 3.58 10.94
CA VAL A 91 8.59 3.49 12.03
C VAL A 91 10.00 3.38 11.47
N PHE A 92 10.24 2.52 10.48
CA PHE A 92 11.55 2.39 9.83
C PHE A 92 12.02 3.69 9.20
N GLN A 93 11.13 4.39 8.48
CA GLN A 93 11.44 5.69 7.88
C GLN A 93 11.83 6.71 8.95
N ARG A 94 11.08 6.76 10.07
CA ARG A 94 11.39 7.65 11.18
C ARG A 94 12.74 7.32 11.82
N VAL A 95 13.05 6.05 12.03
CA VAL A 95 14.34 5.59 12.57
C VAL A 95 15.50 5.95 11.63
N TYR A 96 15.32 5.73 10.33
CA TYR A 96 16.33 6.07 9.31
C TYR A 96 16.69 7.56 9.35
N VAL A 97 15.68 8.43 9.41
CA VAL A 97 15.87 9.88 9.54
C VAL A 97 16.60 10.23 10.85
N LEU A 98 16.20 9.64 11.97
CA LEU A 98 16.84 9.90 13.28
C LEU A 98 18.32 9.49 13.30
N LEU A 99 18.66 8.35 12.69
CA LEU A 99 20.04 7.88 12.56
C LEU A 99 20.86 8.77 11.61
N GLY A 100 20.26 9.21 10.49
CA GLY A 100 20.88 10.13 9.54
C GLY A 100 21.28 11.47 10.16
N VAL A 101 20.43 12.04 11.03
CA VAL A 101 20.73 13.29 11.76
C VAL A 101 21.93 13.13 12.69
N LYS A 102 22.12 11.95 13.31
CA LYS A 102 23.25 11.69 14.19
C LYS A 102 24.57 11.67 13.43
N TYR A 103 24.57 11.19 12.19
CA TYR A 103 25.78 11.12 11.35
C TYR A 103 26.25 12.48 10.82
N GLN A 104 25.34 13.41 10.51
CA GLN A 104 25.76 14.77 10.09
C GLN A 104 26.39 15.59 11.22
N ARG A 105 26.07 15.29 12.49
CA ARG A 105 26.67 15.98 13.64
C ARG A 105 28.13 15.57 13.90
N VAL A 106 28.57 14.41 13.41
CA VAL A 106 29.96 13.92 13.56
C VAL A 106 30.90 14.50 12.48
N ARG A 107 30.35 15.19 11.46
CA ARG A 107 31.14 15.81 10.38
C ARG A 107 31.32 17.34 10.54
N LYS A 108 31.01 17.91 11.70
CA LYS A 108 31.41 19.26 12.09
C LYS A 108 32.33 19.19 13.30
#